data_AF-A0A8W8MCZ6-F1
#
_entry.id   AF-A0A8W8MCZ6-F1
#
_cell.length_a   1.000
_cell.length_b   1.000
_cell.length_c   1.000
_cell.angle_alpha   90.00
_cell.angle_beta   90.00
_cell.angle_gamma   90.00
#
_symmetry.space_group_name_H-M   'P 1'
#
loop_
_entity.id
_entity.type
_entity.pdbx_description
1 polymer ?
#
loop_
_entity_poly.entity_id
_entity_poly.type
_entity_poly.pdbx_seq_one_letter_code
_entity_poly.pdbx_strand_id
1 'polypeptide(L)'
;MEDIGSEPKSSQVLFEAVSSEDKVQFIANIALEIQRKYINLENDLHTLEHTSEELDMQEQQIKDMFDEGEGKYSCVECRRPYKTRGHLKNHLVREHDWQLYQQNQDAGENLDRVALYRASFMKCALLLRDTSDAYQLGDGNRIMNNSKFQMLLSGIGHHTKYQLWLFRFLANFHCLLSPREAYECKWNCTTNLKGGAGHNIPNDNLVEILVHRLKAKLQSQGSNVTYKSAR
;
A
#
# COMPACT_ATOMS: atom_id res chain seq x y z
N MET A 1 -39.56 -9.00 6.77
CA MET A 1 -38.49 -8.48 5.88
C MET A 1 -38.56 -6.97 6.03
N GLU A 2 -37.63 -6.36 6.76
CA GLU A 2 -37.65 -4.91 7.00
C GLU A 2 -37.34 -4.16 5.70
N ASP A 3 -38.04 -3.03 5.50
CA ASP A 3 -38.01 -2.21 4.29
C ASP A 3 -36.62 -1.57 4.07
N ILE A 4 -36.16 -1.54 2.82
CA ILE A 4 -34.81 -1.08 2.44
C ILE A 4 -34.57 0.40 2.77
N GLY A 5 -35.65 1.16 3.01
CA GLY A 5 -35.63 2.57 3.40
C GLY A 5 -35.59 2.83 4.91
N SER A 6 -35.62 1.81 5.77
CA SER A 6 -35.59 2.04 7.23
C SER A 6 -34.20 2.45 7.71
N GLU A 7 -34.10 3.60 8.40
CA GLU A 7 -32.86 4.02 9.06
C GLU A 7 -32.40 2.93 10.05
N PRO A 8 -31.10 2.56 10.05
CA PRO A 8 -30.58 1.62 11.01
C PRO A 8 -30.76 2.20 12.42
N LYS A 9 -31.53 1.51 13.26
CA LYS A 9 -31.75 1.92 14.66
C LYS A 9 -30.40 2.12 15.35
N SER A 10 -30.15 3.34 15.84
CA SER A 10 -28.87 3.77 16.40
C SER A 10 -28.45 3.01 17.66
N SER A 11 -29.39 2.34 18.35
CA SER A 11 -29.10 1.39 19.41
C SER A 11 -29.67 0.01 19.07
N GLN A 12 -28.79 -0.90 18.63
CA GLN A 12 -29.13 -2.31 18.65
C GLN A 12 -28.99 -2.80 20.10
N VAL A 13 -30.10 -2.71 20.85
CA VAL A 13 -30.20 -3.14 22.26
C VAL A 13 -29.71 -4.59 22.46
N LEU A 14 -29.86 -5.43 21.42
CA LEU A 14 -29.36 -6.81 21.40
C LEU A 14 -27.83 -6.90 21.36
N PHE A 15 -27.14 -5.99 20.69
CA PHE A 15 -25.67 -6.03 20.63
C PHE A 15 -25.08 -5.61 21.97
N GLU A 16 -25.60 -4.56 22.61
CA GLU A 16 -25.07 -4.08 23.90
C GLU A 16 -25.09 -5.14 25.00
N ALA A 17 -26.13 -5.98 25.04
CA ALA A 17 -26.34 -7.05 26.03
C ALA A 17 -25.43 -8.29 25.85
N VAL A 18 -24.74 -8.40 24.72
CA VAL A 18 -23.88 -9.55 24.39
C VAL A 18 -22.47 -9.34 24.97
N SER A 19 -21.82 -10.43 25.42
CA SER A 19 -20.47 -10.36 25.96
C SER A 19 -19.47 -9.80 24.92
N SER A 20 -18.39 -9.19 25.37
CA SER A 20 -17.35 -8.67 24.46
C SER A 20 -16.77 -9.76 23.56
N GLU A 21 -16.65 -10.98 24.07
CA GLU A 21 -16.11 -12.12 23.33
C GLU A 21 -17.08 -12.60 22.24
N ASP A 22 -18.37 -12.71 22.57
CA ASP A 22 -19.41 -13.07 21.60
C ASP A 22 -19.57 -12.01 20.50
N LYS A 23 -19.41 -10.71 20.83
CA LYS A 23 -19.39 -9.61 19.86
C LYS A 23 -18.24 -9.76 18.87
N VAL A 24 -17.04 -10.04 19.39
CA VAL A 24 -15.84 -10.28 18.55
C VAL A 24 -16.07 -11.49 17.65
N GLN A 25 -16.58 -12.58 18.21
CA GLN A 25 -16.85 -13.79 17.45
C GLN A 25 -17.90 -13.58 16.36
N PHE A 26 -18.96 -12.83 16.64
CA PHE A 26 -19.99 -12.48 15.66
C PHE A 26 -19.41 -11.66 14.51
N ILE A 27 -18.64 -10.60 14.82
CA ILE A 27 -17.99 -9.77 13.79
C ILE A 27 -17.01 -10.60 12.97
N ALA A 28 -16.22 -11.48 13.62
CA ALA A 28 -15.29 -12.38 12.94
C ALA A 28 -16.02 -13.33 11.98
N ASN A 29 -17.16 -13.87 12.39
CA ASN A 29 -17.98 -14.76 11.55
C ASN A 29 -18.53 -14.01 10.33
N ILE A 30 -19.06 -12.80 10.51
CA ILE A 30 -19.53 -11.96 9.38
C ILE A 30 -18.38 -11.65 8.44
N ALA A 31 -17.22 -11.26 8.97
CA ALA A 31 -16.04 -10.96 8.15
C ALA A 31 -15.61 -12.18 7.33
N LEU A 32 -15.61 -13.38 7.94
CA LEU A 32 -15.33 -14.65 7.26
C LEU A 32 -16.37 -14.97 6.18
N GLU A 33 -17.65 -14.74 6.42
CA GLU A 33 -18.70 -14.94 5.41
C GLU A 33 -18.54 -13.98 4.24
N ILE A 34 -18.29 -12.70 4.51
CA ILE A 34 -18.02 -11.70 3.46
C ILE A 34 -16.80 -12.13 2.65
N GLN A 35 -15.72 -12.53 3.32
CA GLN A 35 -14.52 -13.02 2.66
C GLN A 35 -14.83 -14.22 1.77
N ARG A 36 -15.45 -15.27 2.29
CA ARG A 36 -15.78 -16.47 1.50
C ARG A 36 -16.72 -16.19 0.33
N LYS A 37 -17.71 -15.32 0.52
CA LYS A 37 -18.77 -15.09 -0.48
C LYS A 37 -18.36 -14.12 -1.57
N TYR A 38 -17.57 -13.09 -1.23
CA TYR A 38 -17.27 -11.99 -2.14
C TYR A 38 -15.78 -11.80 -2.44
N ILE A 39 -14.90 -12.51 -1.71
CA ILE A 39 -13.45 -12.42 -1.87
C ILE A 39 -12.92 -13.85 -2.06
N ASN A 40 -13.03 -14.38 -3.28
CA ASN A 40 -12.51 -15.71 -3.60
C ASN A 40 -10.99 -15.63 -3.78
N LEU A 41 -10.28 -15.43 -2.66
CA LEU A 41 -8.85 -15.18 -2.63
C LEU A 41 -8.05 -16.23 -3.39
N GLU A 42 -8.42 -17.50 -3.33
CA GLU A 42 -7.63 -18.58 -3.96
C GLU A 42 -7.70 -18.51 -5.48
N ASN A 43 -8.90 -18.39 -6.04
CA ASN A 43 -9.08 -18.25 -7.49
C ASN A 43 -8.59 -16.89 -7.99
N ASP A 44 -8.85 -15.82 -7.23
CA ASP A 44 -8.42 -14.46 -7.58
C ASP A 44 -6.88 -14.38 -7.58
N LEU A 45 -6.20 -15.02 -6.62
CA LEU A 45 -4.75 -15.02 -6.53
C LEU A 45 -4.10 -15.75 -7.71
N HIS A 46 -4.56 -16.97 -8.04
CA HIS A 46 -4.03 -17.70 -9.19
C HIS A 46 -4.25 -16.93 -10.51
N THR A 47 -5.38 -16.25 -10.64
CA THR A 47 -5.67 -15.41 -11.81
C THR A 47 -4.70 -14.21 -11.88
N LEU A 48 -4.44 -13.57 -10.73
CA LEU A 48 -3.51 -12.44 -10.62
C LEU A 48 -2.05 -12.86 -10.86
N GLU A 49 -1.64 -14.03 -10.38
CA GLU A 49 -0.30 -14.59 -10.61
C GLU A 49 -0.05 -14.79 -12.10
N HIS A 50 -0.93 -15.52 -12.79
CA HIS A 50 -0.83 -15.72 -14.24
C HIS A 50 -0.82 -14.40 -15.01
N THR A 51 -1.72 -13.47 -14.63
CA THR A 51 -1.76 -12.12 -15.20
C THR A 51 -0.43 -11.37 -15.01
N SER A 52 0.17 -11.48 -13.83
CA SER A 52 1.44 -10.82 -13.52
C SER A 52 2.59 -11.41 -14.34
N GLU A 53 2.65 -12.74 -14.48
CA GLU A 53 3.65 -13.42 -15.28
C GLU A 53 3.56 -13.04 -16.77
N GLU A 54 2.34 -12.99 -17.31
CA GLU A 54 2.10 -12.54 -18.69
C GLU A 54 2.57 -11.09 -18.90
N LEU A 55 2.25 -10.19 -17.95
CA LEU A 55 2.68 -8.80 -17.97
C LEU A 55 4.20 -8.67 -17.94
N ASP A 56 4.87 -9.42 -17.07
CA ASP A 56 6.32 -9.42 -16.94
C ASP A 56 6.99 -9.95 -18.22
N MET A 57 6.45 -11.03 -18.79
CA MET A 57 6.94 -11.59 -20.05
C MET A 57 6.78 -10.60 -21.21
N GLN A 58 5.62 -9.95 -21.35
CA GLN A 58 5.39 -8.93 -22.38
C GLN A 58 6.34 -7.73 -22.20
N GLU A 59 6.54 -7.29 -20.96
CA GLU A 59 7.43 -6.17 -20.68
C GLU A 59 8.90 -6.53 -20.97
N GLN A 60 9.31 -7.76 -20.71
CA GLN A 60 10.64 -8.25 -21.06
C GLN A 60 10.83 -8.34 -22.58
N GLN A 61 9.86 -8.89 -23.32
CA GLN A 61 9.91 -8.94 -24.78
C GLN A 61 10.13 -7.55 -25.40
N ILE A 62 9.49 -6.52 -24.84
CA ILE A 62 9.62 -5.15 -25.33
C ILE A 62 10.96 -4.52 -24.93
N LYS A 63 11.50 -4.86 -23.76
CA LYS A 63 12.85 -4.45 -23.36
C LYS A 63 13.91 -5.06 -24.28
N ASP A 64 13.75 -6.32 -24.67
CA ASP A 64 14.68 -7.02 -25.55
C ASP A 64 14.70 -6.44 -26.98
N MET A 65 13.68 -5.64 -27.35
CA MET A 65 13.66 -4.89 -28.61
C MET A 65 14.51 -3.61 -28.58
N PHE A 66 15.12 -3.26 -27.44
CA PHE A 66 15.98 -2.10 -27.33
C PHE A 66 17.39 -2.40 -27.82
N ASP A 67 17.84 -1.63 -28.80
CA ASP A 67 19.22 -1.63 -29.28
C ASP A 67 20.04 -0.61 -28.46
N GLU A 68 20.96 -1.11 -27.63
CA GLU A 68 21.85 -0.27 -26.82
C GLU A 68 22.83 0.56 -27.65
N GLY A 69 23.23 0.07 -28.82
CA GLY A 69 24.15 0.76 -29.72
C GLY A 69 23.49 1.98 -30.40
N GLU A 70 22.22 1.86 -30.77
CA GLU A 70 21.46 2.96 -31.38
C GLU A 70 20.66 3.81 -30.36
N GLY A 71 20.50 3.31 -29.14
CA GLY A 71 19.67 3.95 -28.10
C GLY A 71 18.19 4.02 -28.48
N LYS A 72 17.68 3.04 -29.23
CA LYS A 72 16.32 3.00 -29.78
C LYS A 72 15.72 1.60 -29.70
N TYR A 73 14.40 1.53 -29.69
CA TYR A 73 13.66 0.29 -29.85
C TYR A 73 13.47 -0.03 -31.33
N SER A 74 13.64 -1.29 -31.74
CA SER A 74 13.40 -1.73 -33.12
C SER A 74 12.30 -2.78 -33.16
N CYS A 75 11.29 -2.56 -34.00
CA CYS A 75 10.23 -3.55 -34.19
C CYS A 75 10.79 -4.85 -34.79
N VAL A 76 10.47 -5.99 -34.19
CA VAL A 76 10.95 -7.31 -34.67
C VAL A 76 10.37 -7.67 -36.04
N GLU A 77 9.14 -7.23 -36.32
CA GLU A 77 8.43 -7.60 -37.55
C GLU A 77 8.77 -6.70 -38.74
N CYS A 78 8.80 -5.37 -38.54
CA CYS A 78 9.04 -4.42 -39.65
C CYS A 78 10.34 -3.61 -39.52
N ARG A 79 11.15 -3.84 -38.48
CA ARG A 79 12.45 -3.17 -38.23
C ARG A 79 12.40 -1.65 -38.12
N ARG A 80 11.21 -1.05 -37.95
CA ARG A 80 11.06 0.39 -37.74
C ARG A 80 11.63 0.79 -36.37
N PRO A 81 12.45 1.85 -36.30
CA PRO A 81 13.02 2.33 -35.05
C PRO A 81 12.08 3.29 -34.30
N TYR A 82 12.07 3.21 -32.98
CA TYR A 82 11.26 4.03 -32.07
C TYR A 82 12.10 4.54 -30.91
N LYS A 83 11.93 5.82 -30.57
CA LYS A 83 12.68 6.46 -29.46
C LYS A 83 12.18 6.03 -28.07
N THR A 84 10.91 5.67 -27.95
CA THR A 84 10.28 5.37 -26.66
C THR A 84 9.51 4.06 -26.72
N ARG A 85 9.50 3.35 -25.59
CA ARG A 85 8.71 2.12 -25.38
C ARG A 85 7.23 2.29 -25.74
N GLY A 86 6.65 3.44 -25.38
CA GLY A 86 5.23 3.71 -25.64
C GLY A 86 4.89 3.80 -27.13
N HIS A 87 5.75 4.41 -27.94
CA HIS A 87 5.53 4.47 -29.39
C HIS A 87 5.68 3.09 -30.04
N LEU A 88 6.65 2.28 -29.61
CA LEU A 88 6.77 0.90 -30.06
C LEU A 88 5.51 0.08 -29.71
N LYS A 89 5.04 0.15 -28.45
CA LYS A 89 3.81 -0.53 -28.01
C LYS A 89 2.61 -0.18 -28.91
N ASN A 90 2.39 1.10 -29.16
CA ASN A 90 1.29 1.56 -30.02
C ASN A 90 1.42 1.08 -31.46
N HIS A 91 2.64 1.00 -31.98
CA HIS A 91 2.90 0.50 -33.32
C HIS A 91 2.61 -1.01 -33.43
N LEU A 92 3.08 -1.80 -32.47
CA LEU A 92 2.85 -3.26 -32.43
C LEU A 92 1.36 -3.59 -32.40
N VAL A 93 0.57 -2.82 -31.64
CA VAL A 93 -0.88 -3.03 -31.59
C VAL A 93 -1.55 -2.65 -32.92
N ARG A 94 -1.15 -1.55 -33.55
CA ARG A 94 -1.83 -1.01 -34.72
C ARG A 94 -1.46 -1.66 -36.05
N GLU A 95 -0.20 -2.04 -36.21
CA GLU A 95 0.34 -2.52 -37.48
C GLU A 95 0.62 -4.04 -37.47
N HIS A 96 0.68 -4.64 -36.28
CA HIS A 96 1.05 -6.04 -36.09
C HIS A 96 0.04 -6.82 -35.21
N ASP A 97 -1.10 -6.20 -34.86
CA ASP A 97 -2.18 -6.80 -34.07
C ASP A 97 -1.73 -7.44 -32.75
N TRP A 98 -0.66 -6.92 -32.13
CA TRP A 98 -0.21 -7.41 -30.83
C TRP A 98 -1.25 -7.15 -29.74
N GLN A 99 -1.58 -8.18 -28.96
CA GLN A 99 -2.45 -8.05 -27.80
C GLN A 99 -1.65 -7.66 -26.56
N LEU A 100 -1.52 -6.36 -26.31
CA LEU A 100 -0.87 -5.84 -25.11
C LEU A 100 -1.89 -5.68 -23.97
N TYR A 101 -1.57 -6.21 -22.78
CA TYR A 101 -2.48 -6.23 -21.63
C TYR A 101 -2.99 -4.84 -21.20
N GLN A 102 -2.18 -3.79 -21.41
CA GLN A 102 -2.56 -2.41 -21.04
C GLN A 102 -3.61 -1.76 -21.96
N GLN A 103 -3.92 -2.35 -23.13
CA GLN A 103 -4.88 -1.77 -24.09
C GLN A 103 -6.21 -2.53 -24.16
N ASN A 104 -6.30 -3.73 -23.57
CA ASN A 104 -7.54 -4.53 -23.54
C ASN A 104 -8.37 -4.37 -22.26
N GLN A 105 -8.06 -3.39 -21.39
CA GLN A 105 -9.10 -2.81 -20.56
C GLN A 105 -9.91 -1.82 -21.41
N ASP A 106 -10.60 -2.36 -22.41
CA ASP A 106 -11.92 -1.85 -22.72
C ASP A 106 -12.73 -2.01 -21.44
N ALA A 107 -12.64 -0.98 -20.60
CA ALA A 107 -13.79 -0.47 -19.92
C ALA A 107 -14.93 -0.47 -20.94
N GLY A 108 -15.67 -1.58 -21.05
CA GLY A 108 -16.79 -1.66 -21.98
C GLY A 108 -17.65 -0.41 -21.80
N GLU A 109 -18.33 0.06 -22.84
CA GLU A 109 -19.06 1.34 -22.84
C GLU A 109 -19.98 1.56 -21.61
N ASN A 110 -20.28 0.50 -20.84
CA ASN A 110 -21.01 0.47 -19.58
C ASN A 110 -20.15 0.51 -18.26
N LEU A 111 -18.85 0.80 -18.29
CA LEU A 111 -18.05 0.84 -17.06
C LEU A 111 -18.44 2.05 -16.19
N ASP A 112 -19.07 1.79 -15.05
CA ASP A 112 -19.41 2.84 -14.07
C ASP A 112 -18.15 3.40 -13.41
N ARG A 113 -17.63 4.48 -14.00
CA ARG A 113 -16.44 5.19 -13.53
C ARG A 113 -16.65 5.81 -12.15
N VAL A 114 -17.87 6.17 -11.79
CA VAL A 114 -18.19 6.76 -10.48
C VAL A 114 -18.13 5.66 -9.41
N ALA A 115 -18.72 4.50 -9.68
CA ALA A 115 -18.62 3.34 -8.81
C ALA A 115 -17.15 2.92 -8.60
N LEU A 116 -16.35 2.88 -9.67
CA LEU A 116 -14.92 2.56 -9.58
C LEU A 116 -14.14 3.58 -8.75
N TYR A 117 -14.37 4.87 -8.98
CA TYR A 117 -13.73 5.92 -8.19
C TYR A 117 -14.08 5.78 -6.70
N ARG A 118 -15.36 5.58 -6.38
CA ARG A 118 -15.83 5.36 -5.01
C ARG A 118 -15.19 4.12 -4.39
N ALA A 119 -15.12 3.01 -5.12
CA ALA A 119 -14.48 1.79 -4.65
C ALA A 119 -12.98 2.01 -4.37
N SER A 120 -12.26 2.67 -5.26
CA SER A 120 -10.83 3.00 -5.08
C SER A 120 -10.60 3.92 -3.90
N PHE A 121 -11.42 4.96 -3.74
CA PHE A 121 -11.39 5.85 -2.58
C PHE A 121 -11.60 5.05 -1.28
N MET A 122 -12.63 4.21 -1.24
CA MET A 122 -12.93 3.39 -0.06
C MET A 122 -11.79 2.44 0.28
N LYS A 123 -11.15 1.80 -0.70
CA LYS A 123 -9.96 0.95 -0.47
C LYS A 123 -8.82 1.75 0.17
N CYS A 124 -8.53 2.94 -0.33
CA CYS A 124 -7.48 3.81 0.23
C CYS A 124 -7.83 4.29 1.64
N ALA A 125 -9.08 4.69 1.88
CA ALA A 125 -9.55 5.13 3.20
C ALA A 125 -9.48 4.01 4.24
N LEU A 126 -9.87 2.78 3.87
CA LEU A 126 -9.78 1.62 4.75
C LEU A 126 -8.33 1.24 5.05
N LEU A 127 -7.43 1.29 4.06
CA LEU A 127 -5.99 1.07 4.27
C LEU A 127 -5.39 2.12 5.21
N LEU A 128 -5.76 3.39 5.05
CA LEU A 128 -5.31 4.48 5.93
C LEU A 128 -5.78 4.26 7.36
N ARG A 129 -7.07 3.90 7.55
CA ARG A 129 -7.62 3.57 8.87
C ARG A 129 -6.89 2.40 9.50
N ASP A 130 -6.72 1.30 8.76
CA ASP A 130 -6.03 0.11 9.25
C ASP A 130 -4.58 0.43 9.65
N THR A 131 -3.90 1.25 8.85
CA THR A 131 -2.54 1.73 9.16
C THR A 131 -2.50 2.52 10.45
N SER A 132 -3.41 3.50 10.62
CA SER A 132 -3.48 4.30 11.85
C SER A 132 -3.73 3.42 13.08
N ASP A 133 -4.69 2.50 12.98
CA ASP A 133 -5.02 1.57 14.06
C ASP A 133 -3.86 0.63 14.37
N ALA A 134 -3.14 0.14 13.35
CA ALA A 134 -1.97 -0.70 13.54
C ALA A 134 -0.87 0.02 14.33
N TYR A 135 -0.61 1.30 14.04
CA TYR A 135 0.32 2.11 14.83
C TYR A 135 -0.17 2.35 16.25
N GLN A 136 -1.46 2.68 16.46
CA GLN A 136 -2.01 2.91 17.81
C GLN A 136 -1.99 1.64 18.69
N LEU A 137 -2.19 0.48 18.08
CA LEU A 137 -2.17 -0.82 18.75
C LEU A 137 -0.76 -1.41 18.88
N GLY A 138 0.25 -0.85 18.19
CA GLY A 138 1.60 -1.40 18.16
C GLY A 138 1.70 -2.74 17.41
N ASP A 139 0.84 -2.95 16.42
CA ASP A 139 0.81 -4.20 15.64
C ASP A 139 1.81 -4.12 14.47
N GLY A 140 3.03 -4.59 14.73
CA GLY A 140 4.10 -4.61 13.73
C GLY A 140 3.79 -5.45 12.49
N ASN A 141 2.95 -6.49 12.60
CA ASN A 141 2.56 -7.30 11.44
C ASN A 141 1.64 -6.51 10.50
N ARG A 142 0.61 -5.85 11.05
CA ARG A 142 -0.29 -5.00 10.26
C ARG A 142 0.46 -3.81 9.65
N ILE A 143 1.37 -3.18 10.39
CA ILE A 143 2.22 -2.11 9.85
C ILE A 143 3.01 -2.62 8.64
N MET A 144 3.71 -3.75 8.77
CA MET A 144 4.48 -4.34 7.67
C MET A 144 3.62 -4.70 6.46
N ASN A 145 2.45 -5.33 6.69
CA ASN A 145 1.54 -5.71 5.60
C ASN A 145 0.98 -4.47 4.87
N ASN A 146 0.56 -3.45 5.61
CA ASN A 146 0.06 -2.20 5.03
C ASN A 146 1.14 -1.47 4.22
N SER A 147 2.40 -1.52 4.67
CA SER A 147 3.53 -0.94 3.94
C SER A 147 3.71 -1.53 2.54
N LYS A 148 3.34 -2.80 2.30
CA LYS A 148 3.37 -3.39 0.94
C LYS A 148 2.39 -2.68 0.01
N PHE A 149 1.15 -2.47 0.46
CA PHE A 149 0.13 -1.74 -0.32
C PHE A 149 0.49 -0.26 -0.50
N GLN A 150 0.99 0.39 0.56
CA GLN A 150 1.46 1.77 0.49
C GLN A 150 2.61 1.94 -0.49
N MET A 151 3.50 0.95 -0.62
CA MET A 151 4.62 0.99 -1.56
C MET A 151 4.10 1.01 -3.00
N LEU A 152 3.11 0.16 -3.31
CA LEU A 152 2.45 0.14 -4.62
C LEU A 152 1.76 1.48 -4.93
N LEU A 153 0.99 2.01 -3.97
CA LEU A 153 0.31 3.30 -4.10
C LEU A 153 1.31 4.45 -4.30
N SER A 154 2.45 4.42 -3.61
CA SER A 154 3.51 5.43 -3.78
C SER A 154 4.14 5.39 -5.18
N GLY A 155 4.22 4.22 -5.80
CA GLY A 155 4.67 4.07 -7.18
C GLY A 155 3.68 4.71 -8.17
N ILE A 156 2.38 4.44 -8.00
CA ILE A 156 1.31 5.03 -8.83
C ILE A 156 1.26 6.56 -8.66
N GLY A 157 1.42 7.05 -7.42
CA GLY A 157 1.46 8.49 -7.12
C GLY A 157 2.77 9.20 -7.48
N HIS A 158 3.73 8.50 -8.10
CA HIS A 158 5.07 9.02 -8.42
C HIS A 158 5.83 9.60 -7.22
N HIS A 159 5.58 9.03 -6.05
CA HIS A 159 6.13 9.41 -4.76
C HIS A 159 7.41 8.61 -4.45
N THR A 160 8.43 8.77 -5.30
CA THR A 160 9.67 7.95 -5.32
C THR A 160 10.41 7.92 -3.98
N LYS A 161 10.46 9.04 -3.26
CA LYS A 161 11.05 9.11 -1.90
C LYS A 161 10.38 8.12 -0.94
N TYR A 162 9.04 8.09 -0.93
CA TYR A 162 8.27 7.22 -0.06
C TYR A 162 8.35 5.77 -0.51
N GLN A 163 8.37 5.53 -1.83
CA GLN A 163 8.58 4.20 -2.39
C GLN A 163 9.91 3.60 -1.95
N LEU A 164 11.01 4.36 -2.05
CA LEU A 164 12.34 3.92 -1.62
C LEU A 164 12.40 3.67 -0.11
N TRP A 165 11.75 4.52 0.69
CA TRP A 165 11.69 4.34 2.13
C TRP A 165 10.92 3.06 2.51
N LEU A 166 9.75 2.83 1.91
CA LEU A 166 8.93 1.63 2.12
C LEU A 166 9.64 0.36 1.64
N PHE A 167 10.34 0.43 0.52
CA PHE A 167 11.17 -0.67 0.03
C PHE A 167 12.26 -1.05 1.04
N ARG A 168 13.02 -0.07 1.55
CA ARG A 168 14.05 -0.31 2.57
C ARG A 168 13.45 -0.85 3.87
N PHE A 169 12.30 -0.33 4.27
CA PHE A 169 11.56 -0.81 5.44
C PHE A 169 11.20 -2.29 5.29
N LEU A 170 10.67 -2.71 4.15
CA LEU A 170 10.36 -4.12 3.87
C LEU A 170 11.63 -4.98 3.76
N ALA A 171 12.69 -4.46 3.14
CA ALA A 171 13.97 -5.15 3.02
C ALA A 171 14.60 -5.46 4.40
N ASN A 172 14.45 -4.58 5.39
CA ASN A 172 14.87 -4.84 6.76
C ASN A 172 14.23 -6.11 7.35
N PHE A 173 12.98 -6.43 7.00
CA PHE A 173 12.30 -7.62 7.53
C PHE A 173 12.58 -8.89 6.75
N HIS A 174 12.82 -8.78 5.44
CA HIS A 174 12.89 -9.93 4.55
C HIS A 174 14.31 -10.37 4.19
N CYS A 175 15.30 -9.46 4.18
CA CYS A 175 16.62 -9.79 3.64
C CYS A 175 17.82 -9.10 4.28
N LEU A 176 17.67 -7.93 4.92
CA LEU A 176 18.83 -7.16 5.42
C LEU A 176 19.20 -7.48 6.87
N LEU A 177 18.21 -7.68 7.74
CA LEU A 177 18.45 -7.94 9.16
C LEU A 177 18.44 -9.44 9.46
N SER A 178 19.14 -9.86 10.52
CA SER A 178 18.97 -11.21 11.05
C SER A 178 17.53 -11.43 11.53
N PRO A 179 17.05 -12.69 11.61
CA PRO A 179 15.67 -12.97 12.06
C PRO A 179 15.33 -12.33 13.41
N ARG A 180 16.30 -12.24 14.32
CA ARG A 180 16.14 -11.60 15.62
C ARG A 180 15.99 -10.08 15.48
N GLU A 181 16.90 -9.43 14.76
CA GLU A 181 16.86 -7.98 14.56
C GLU A 181 15.62 -7.55 13.78
N ALA A 182 15.19 -8.33 12.78
CA ALA A 182 13.96 -8.11 12.05
C ALA A 182 12.72 -8.17 12.98
N TYR A 183 12.69 -9.14 13.90
CA TYR A 183 11.65 -9.24 14.91
C TYR A 183 11.63 -8.00 15.82
N GLU A 184 12.78 -7.63 16.37
CA GLU A 184 12.90 -6.45 17.24
C GLU A 184 12.54 -5.17 16.50
N CYS A 185 13.01 -4.99 15.26
CA CYS A 185 12.69 -3.84 14.42
C CYS A 185 11.18 -3.73 14.15
N LYS A 186 10.53 -4.85 13.82
CA LYS A 186 9.10 -4.89 13.51
C LYS A 186 8.23 -4.46 14.70
N TRP A 187 8.55 -4.94 15.89
CA TRP A 187 7.78 -4.62 17.11
C TRP A 187 8.20 -3.29 17.75
N ASN A 188 9.39 -2.79 17.43
CA ASN A 188 9.86 -1.46 17.84
C ASN A 188 9.55 -0.38 16.79
N CYS A 189 8.49 -0.50 16.00
CA CYS A 189 8.05 0.54 15.06
C CYS A 189 7.29 1.69 15.74
N THR A 190 6.85 1.48 16.97
CA THR A 190 6.01 2.39 17.75
C THR A 190 6.55 2.61 19.15
N THR A 191 6.21 3.75 19.74
CA THR A 191 6.48 4.05 21.15
C THR A 191 5.23 4.51 21.86
N ASN A 192 5.03 4.07 23.11
CA ASN A 192 3.96 4.54 23.97
C ASN A 192 4.49 5.57 24.98
N LEU A 193 4.13 6.84 24.79
CA LEU A 193 4.55 7.92 25.69
C LEU A 193 3.61 8.14 26.89
N LYS A 194 2.35 7.69 26.78
CA LYS A 194 1.29 7.99 27.78
C LYS A 194 0.96 6.80 28.68
N GLY A 195 1.37 5.59 28.30
CA GLY A 195 0.91 4.34 28.89
C GLY A 195 -0.48 3.92 28.38
N GLY A 196 -0.88 2.69 28.68
CA GLY A 196 -2.19 2.14 28.30
C GLY A 196 -2.32 1.72 26.82
N ALA A 197 -3.33 0.91 26.51
CA ALA A 197 -3.58 0.43 25.15
C ALA A 197 -4.06 1.57 24.23
N GLY A 198 -3.73 1.50 22.93
CA GLY A 198 -4.20 2.46 21.92
C GLY A 198 -3.47 3.82 21.91
N HIS A 199 -2.43 3.99 22.72
CA HIS A 199 -1.70 5.27 22.86
C HIS A 199 -0.30 5.25 22.22
N ASN A 200 0.00 4.23 21.44
CA ASN A 200 1.24 4.17 20.69
C ASN A 200 1.26 5.24 19.58
N ILE A 201 2.44 5.79 19.32
CA ILE A 201 2.71 6.67 18.19
C ILE A 201 3.80 6.05 17.30
N PRO A 202 3.84 6.37 16.00
CA PRO A 202 4.97 6.01 15.15
C PRO A 202 6.28 6.58 15.72
N ASN A 203 7.38 5.83 15.61
CA ASN A 203 8.68 6.31 16.08
C ASN A 203 9.17 7.56 15.34
N ASP A 204 8.75 7.78 14.10
CA ASP A 204 9.05 9.01 13.37
C ASP A 204 8.50 10.24 14.11
N ASN A 205 7.24 10.16 14.57
CA ASN A 205 6.63 11.21 15.40
C ASN A 205 7.37 11.39 16.73
N LEU A 206 7.89 10.31 17.34
CA LEU A 206 8.71 10.43 18.54
C LEU A 206 9.99 11.20 18.27
N VAL A 207 10.70 10.88 17.18
CA VAL A 207 11.91 11.59 16.78
C VAL A 207 11.60 13.07 16.53
N GLU A 208 10.49 13.38 15.87
CA GLU A 208 10.03 14.74 15.65
C GLU A 208 9.79 15.50 16.97
N ILE A 209 9.08 14.87 17.92
CA ILE A 209 8.85 15.43 19.27
C ILE A 209 10.18 15.69 19.99
N LEU A 210 11.12 14.75 19.94
CA LEU A 210 12.44 14.89 20.58
C LEU A 210 13.25 16.03 19.95
N VAL A 211 13.25 16.13 18.62
CA VAL A 211 13.92 17.21 17.89
C VAL A 211 13.31 18.57 18.25
N HIS A 212 11.98 18.68 18.30
CA HIS A 212 11.32 19.92 18.72
C HIS A 212 11.68 20.32 20.14
N ARG A 213 11.69 19.36 21.08
CA ARG A 213 12.09 19.62 22.48
C ARG A 213 13.54 20.08 22.58
N LEU A 214 14.44 19.46 21.81
CA LEU A 214 15.85 19.86 21.77
C LEU A 214 16.00 21.28 21.22
N LYS A 215 15.36 21.59 20.08
CA LYS A 215 15.37 22.94 19.48
C LYS A 215 14.83 24.00 20.45
N ALA A 216 13.73 23.71 21.16
CA ALA A 216 13.18 24.61 22.16
C ALA A 216 14.15 24.87 23.33
N LYS A 217 14.83 23.84 23.84
CA LYS A 217 15.87 24.00 24.87
C LYS A 217 17.02 24.85 24.39
N LEU A 218 17.51 24.63 23.16
CA LEU A 218 18.58 25.44 22.58
C LEU A 218 18.14 26.89 22.44
N GLN A 219 16.92 27.16 21.96
CA GLN A 219 16.39 28.52 21.86
C GLN A 219 16.32 29.22 23.24
N SER A 220 15.96 28.50 24.30
CA SER A 220 15.89 29.07 25.65
C SER A 220 17.25 29.52 26.21
N GLN A 221 18.36 28.99 25.68
CA GLN A 221 19.71 29.41 26.08
C GLN A 221 20.15 30.74 25.43
N GLY A 222 19.47 31.24 24.39
CA GLY A 222 19.79 32.51 23.74
C GLY A 222 21.24 32.59 23.25
N SER A 223 21.93 33.69 23.57
CA SER A 223 23.35 33.90 23.21
C SER A 223 24.33 32.94 23.89
N ASN A 224 23.88 32.18 24.89
CA ASN A 224 24.71 31.22 25.61
C ASN A 224 24.80 29.85 24.91
N VAL A 225 24.12 29.67 23.77
CA VAL A 225 24.25 28.47 22.94
C VAL A 225 25.68 28.38 22.40
N THR A 226 26.40 27.39 22.86
CA THR A 226 27.73 27.01 22.36
C THR A 226 27.70 25.53 21.98
N TYR A 227 28.64 25.08 21.15
CA TYR A 227 28.76 23.65 20.86
C TYR A 227 28.92 22.80 22.14
N LYS A 228 29.58 23.33 23.18
CA LYS A 228 29.70 22.67 24.49
C LYS A 228 28.39 22.66 25.28
N SER A 229 27.52 23.66 25.15
CA SER A 229 26.24 23.73 25.86
C SER A 229 25.10 22.98 25.13
N ALA A 230 25.31 22.64 23.86
CA ALA A 230 24.39 21.89 23.00
C ALA A 230 24.70 20.39 22.91
N ARG A 231 25.80 19.93 23.51
CA ARG A 231 26.25 18.53 23.51
C ARG A 231 25.62 17.73 24.65
#